data_AF-A0A7J3QFB4-F1
#
_entry.id   AF-A0A7J3QFB4-F1
#
_cell.length_a   1.000
_cell.length_b   1.000
_cell.length_c   1.000
_cell.angle_alpha   90.00
_cell.angle_beta   90.00
_cell.angle_gamma   90.00
#
_symmetry.space_group_name_H-M   'P 1'
#
loop_
_entity.id
_entity.type
_entity.pdbx_description
1 polymer ?
#
loop_
_entity_poly.entity_id
_entity_poly.type
_entity_poly.pdbx_seq_one_letter_code
_entity_poly.pdbx_strand_id
1 'polypeptide(L)'
;MVSYFTSVTASYRDLITLANFLNSESSNIFINIVSFDNSTNTLWIILKRLDQYPLDFFIAVDNGDSYIPCEYIYVYNPYRDNDGIICFESEESDCIASTTIYSGSLKRVYIPWENTLSDFVSYAKSFGYTVNEPIYICRIQNVCSFKGSSNLCNQNTLAKISLPGNPSYARIYTVAMYSNTPYIISIYEVSLR
;
A
#
# COMPACT_ATOMS: atom_id res chain seq x y z
N MET A 1 -41.88 -5.71 -9.38
CA MET A 1 -41.70 -4.94 -8.13
C MET A 1 -40.84 -5.68 -7.11
N VAL A 2 -41.17 -6.93 -6.72
CA VAL A 2 -40.34 -7.73 -5.79
C VAL A 2 -38.88 -7.89 -6.28
N SER A 3 -38.66 -8.10 -7.59
CA SER A 3 -37.31 -8.19 -8.18
C SER A 3 -36.49 -6.90 -8.09
N TYR A 4 -37.14 -5.74 -8.12
CA TYR A 4 -36.50 -4.43 -7.97
C TYR A 4 -36.17 -4.16 -6.50
N PHE A 5 -37.04 -4.56 -5.57
CA PHE A 5 -36.75 -4.48 -4.14
C PHE A 5 -35.61 -5.44 -3.72
N THR A 6 -35.57 -6.65 -4.27
CA THR A 6 -34.46 -7.59 -4.00
C THR A 6 -33.15 -7.12 -4.63
N SER A 7 -33.18 -6.51 -5.83
CA SER A 7 -31.95 -5.97 -6.46
C SER A 7 -31.44 -4.73 -5.73
N VAL A 8 -32.32 -3.83 -5.31
CA VAL A 8 -31.96 -2.64 -4.53
C VAL A 8 -31.42 -3.06 -3.15
N THR A 9 -32.10 -3.96 -2.44
CA THR A 9 -31.61 -4.43 -1.12
C THR A 9 -30.30 -5.21 -1.19
N ALA A 10 -30.08 -6.01 -2.24
CA ALA A 10 -28.78 -6.65 -2.49
C ALA A 10 -27.68 -5.61 -2.72
N SER A 11 -27.92 -4.60 -3.55
CA SER A 11 -26.94 -3.53 -3.79
C SER A 11 -26.59 -2.72 -2.53
N TYR A 12 -27.56 -2.48 -1.65
CA TYR A 12 -27.30 -1.83 -0.36
C TYR A 12 -26.49 -2.72 0.59
N ARG A 13 -26.77 -4.03 0.64
CA ARG A 13 -25.98 -4.97 1.45
C ARG A 13 -24.55 -5.07 0.97
N ASP A 14 -24.34 -5.08 -0.34
CA ASP A 14 -22.99 -5.13 -0.93
C ASP A 14 -22.20 -3.85 -0.61
N LEU A 15 -22.85 -2.68 -0.66
CA LEU A 15 -22.24 -1.42 -0.27
C LEU A 15 -21.88 -1.37 1.22
N ILE A 16 -22.76 -1.85 2.11
CA ILE A 16 -22.47 -1.94 3.55
C ILE A 16 -21.31 -2.90 3.80
N THR A 17 -21.29 -4.05 3.12
CA THR A 17 -20.22 -5.05 3.25
C THR A 17 -18.88 -4.48 2.80
N LEU A 18 -18.86 -3.79 1.65
CA LEU A 18 -17.69 -3.07 1.15
C LEU A 18 -17.22 -2.00 2.13
N ALA A 19 -18.12 -1.15 2.61
CA ALA A 19 -17.79 -0.08 3.55
C ALA A 19 -17.20 -0.63 4.86
N ASN A 20 -17.80 -1.67 5.42
CA ASN A 20 -17.30 -2.34 6.63
C ASN A 20 -15.91 -2.95 6.41
N PHE A 21 -15.70 -3.60 5.26
CA PHE A 21 -14.39 -4.15 4.88
C PHE A 21 -13.34 -3.05 4.77
N LEU A 22 -13.62 -1.96 4.04
CA LEU A 22 -12.67 -0.86 3.84
C LEU A 22 -12.36 -0.13 5.15
N ASN A 23 -13.36 0.05 6.03
CA ASN A 23 -13.16 0.62 7.34
C ASN A 23 -12.26 -0.26 8.23
N SER A 24 -12.50 -1.57 8.20
CA SER A 24 -11.67 -2.55 8.90
C SER A 24 -10.22 -2.51 8.41
N GLU A 25 -10.00 -2.55 7.09
CA GLU A 25 -8.65 -2.47 6.52
C GLU A 25 -7.96 -1.14 6.86
N SER A 26 -8.68 -0.01 6.75
CA SER A 26 -8.17 1.34 7.06
C SER A 26 -7.73 1.46 8.52
N SER A 27 -8.44 0.80 9.45
CA SER A 27 -8.13 0.84 10.87
C SER A 27 -7.01 -0.12 11.27
N ASN A 28 -6.78 -1.19 10.50
CA ASN A 28 -5.84 -2.25 10.86
C ASN A 28 -4.48 -2.13 10.17
N ILE A 29 -4.37 -1.42 9.05
CA ILE A 29 -3.10 -1.22 8.33
C ILE A 29 -2.43 0.08 8.77
N PHE A 30 -1.23 -0.05 9.32
CA PHE A 30 -0.41 1.08 9.73
C PHE A 30 0.88 1.12 8.90
N ILE A 31 1.23 2.31 8.42
CA ILE A 31 2.54 2.60 7.82
C ILE A 31 3.25 3.66 8.66
N ASN A 32 4.51 3.40 9.00
CA ASN A 32 5.40 4.39 9.57
C ASN A 32 6.61 4.60 8.67
N ILE A 33 7.01 5.84 8.51
CA ILE A 33 8.17 6.21 7.72
C ILE A 33 9.36 6.25 8.67
N VAL A 34 10.38 5.44 8.39
CA VAL A 34 11.49 5.21 9.30
C VAL A 34 12.62 6.20 9.03
N SER A 35 13.07 6.26 7.78
CA SER A 35 14.21 7.08 7.38
C SER A 35 14.21 7.31 5.88
N PHE A 36 14.88 8.39 5.46
CA PHE A 36 15.21 8.67 4.08
C PHE A 36 16.72 8.91 3.97
N ASP A 37 17.38 8.23 3.06
CA ASP A 37 18.79 8.43 2.73
C ASP A 37 18.92 9.23 1.43
N ASN A 38 19.37 10.48 1.58
CA ASN A 38 19.59 11.42 0.46
C ASN A 38 20.67 10.95 -0.53
N SER A 39 21.63 10.12 -0.09
CA SER A 39 22.73 9.70 -0.95
C SER A 39 22.32 8.62 -1.95
N THR A 40 21.38 7.77 -1.55
CA THR A 40 20.85 6.65 -2.35
C THR A 40 19.39 6.87 -2.79
N ASN A 41 18.78 8.00 -2.41
CA ASN A 41 17.35 8.28 -2.54
C ASN A 41 16.47 7.11 -2.08
N THR A 42 16.82 6.51 -0.94
CA THR A 42 16.12 5.35 -0.41
C THR A 42 15.23 5.75 0.75
N LEU A 43 13.95 5.38 0.67
CA LEU A 43 12.97 5.53 1.74
C LEU A 43 12.73 4.18 2.42
N TRP A 44 12.84 4.16 3.74
CA TRP A 44 12.51 3.00 4.57
C TRP A 44 11.17 3.18 5.25
N ILE A 45 10.32 2.16 5.16
CA ILE A 45 9.01 2.15 5.79
C ILE A 45 8.76 0.88 6.58
N ILE A 46 8.01 1.00 7.66
CA ILE A 46 7.45 -0.10 8.42
C ILE A 46 5.98 -0.22 8.07
N LEU A 47 5.56 -1.41 7.69
CA LEU A 47 4.16 -1.80 7.55
C LEU A 47 3.79 -2.77 8.66
N LYS A 48 2.64 -2.54 9.29
CA LYS A 48 2.13 -3.40 10.34
C LYS A 48 0.62 -3.58 10.21
N ARG A 49 0.15 -4.80 10.43
CA ARG A 49 -1.26 -5.06 10.69
C ARG A 49 -1.51 -5.17 12.19
N LEU A 50 -2.47 -4.41 12.70
CA LEU A 50 -2.84 -4.42 14.12
C LEU A 50 -3.71 -5.64 14.48
N ASP A 51 -4.39 -6.21 13.49
CA ASP A 51 -5.23 -7.40 13.62
C ASP A 51 -4.45 -8.73 13.55
N GLN A 52 -3.12 -8.67 13.33
CA GLN A 52 -2.22 -9.82 13.21
C GLN A 52 -2.62 -10.83 12.11
N TYR A 53 -3.48 -10.44 11.17
CA TYR A 53 -3.80 -11.30 10.04
C TYR A 53 -2.57 -11.43 9.12
N PRO A 54 -2.29 -12.63 8.59
CA PRO A 54 -1.13 -12.87 7.72
C PRO A 54 -1.36 -12.38 6.29
N LEU A 55 -2.13 -11.30 6.12
CA LEU A 55 -2.41 -10.72 4.82
C LEU A 55 -1.26 -9.79 4.41
N ASP A 56 -0.93 -9.86 3.13
CA ASP A 56 0.03 -8.96 2.50
C ASP A 56 -0.52 -7.54 2.42
N PHE A 57 0.39 -6.58 2.23
CA PHE A 57 0.02 -5.18 2.05
C PHE A 57 -0.03 -4.84 0.57
N PHE A 58 -0.89 -3.91 0.21
CA PHE A 58 -0.94 -3.34 -1.14
C PHE A 58 -0.70 -1.85 -1.04
N ILE A 59 0.33 -1.37 -1.73
CA ILE A 59 0.68 0.05 -1.72
C ILE A 59 0.89 0.57 -3.13
N ALA A 60 0.64 1.85 -3.34
CA ALA A 60 1.20 2.61 -4.45
C ALA A 60 2.07 3.73 -3.87
N VAL A 61 3.12 4.11 -4.57
CA VAL A 61 4.00 5.19 -4.13
C VAL A 61 4.13 6.21 -5.27
N ASP A 62 3.96 7.48 -4.97
CA ASP A 62 4.30 8.58 -5.88
C ASP A 62 5.42 9.44 -5.29
N ASN A 63 6.30 9.97 -6.15
CA ASN A 63 7.37 10.90 -5.78
C ASN A 63 7.08 12.34 -6.26
N GLY A 64 5.83 12.62 -6.60
CA GLY A 64 5.36 13.86 -7.21
C GLY A 64 5.45 13.97 -8.71
N ASP A 65 6.47 13.37 -9.31
CA ASP A 65 6.64 13.37 -10.77
C ASP A 65 5.99 12.13 -11.39
N SER A 66 6.05 10.99 -10.72
CA SER A 66 5.56 9.71 -11.24
C SER A 66 5.22 8.73 -10.13
N TYR A 67 4.45 7.69 -10.47
CA TYR A 67 4.28 6.53 -9.61
C TYR A 67 5.49 5.60 -9.73
N ILE A 68 5.98 5.13 -8.59
CA ILE A 68 7.14 4.26 -8.48
C ILE A 68 6.75 2.82 -8.91
N PRO A 69 7.43 2.24 -9.91
CA PRO A 69 7.21 0.84 -10.27
C PRO A 69 7.58 -0.12 -9.14
N CYS A 70 6.87 -1.25 -9.04
CA CYS A 70 7.03 -2.20 -7.94
C CYS A 70 8.40 -2.88 -7.87
N GLU A 71 9.16 -2.88 -8.96
CA GLU A 71 10.53 -3.39 -9.00
C GLU A 71 11.49 -2.56 -8.15
N TYR A 72 11.16 -1.29 -7.85
CA TYR A 72 11.94 -0.42 -6.97
C TYR A 72 11.52 -0.51 -5.49
N ILE A 73 10.58 -1.41 -5.18
CA ILE A 73 10.09 -1.61 -3.81
C ILE A 73 10.49 -3.00 -3.36
N TYR A 74 11.29 -3.09 -2.32
CA TYR A 74 11.83 -4.34 -1.83
C TYR A 74 11.35 -4.60 -0.41
N VAL A 75 11.03 -5.85 -0.12
CA VAL A 75 10.65 -6.30 1.22
C VAL A 75 11.82 -6.97 1.88
N TYR A 76 12.11 -6.57 3.11
CA TYR A 76 13.12 -7.21 3.93
C TYR A 76 12.69 -8.61 4.33
N ASN A 77 13.55 -9.60 4.09
CA ASN A 77 13.33 -10.96 4.54
C ASN A 77 14.20 -11.27 5.78
N PRO A 78 13.62 -11.25 6.99
CA PRO A 78 14.38 -11.50 8.22
C PRO A 78 15.00 -12.91 8.30
N TYR A 79 14.58 -13.87 7.46
CA TYR A 79 15.21 -15.20 7.42
C TYR A 79 16.57 -15.24 6.74
N ARG A 80 16.84 -14.23 5.90
CA ARG A 80 18.09 -14.16 5.14
C ARG A 80 19.09 -13.21 5.78
N ASP A 81 18.70 -12.59 6.89
CA ASP A 81 19.57 -11.76 7.71
C ASP A 81 20.60 -12.61 8.46
N ASN A 82 21.74 -12.84 7.81
CA ASN A 82 22.84 -13.58 8.42
C ASN A 82 23.80 -12.67 9.20
N ASP A 83 23.87 -11.36 8.87
CA ASP A 83 24.93 -10.45 9.34
C ASP A 83 24.41 -9.13 9.96
N GLY A 84 23.09 -8.96 10.13
CA GLY A 84 22.47 -7.70 10.56
C GLY A 84 22.45 -6.64 9.45
N ILE A 85 22.64 -7.05 8.20
CA ILE A 85 22.73 -6.17 7.03
C ILE A 85 21.38 -6.18 6.31
N ILE A 86 20.76 -5.00 6.23
CA ILE A 86 19.43 -4.84 5.63
C ILE A 86 19.57 -4.45 4.15
N CYS A 87 19.19 -5.34 3.24
CA CYS A 87 18.98 -5.12 1.80
C CYS A 87 20.04 -4.28 1.06
N PHE A 88 21.12 -4.89 0.56
CA PHE A 88 21.95 -4.25 -0.46
C PHE A 88 21.42 -4.54 -1.88
N GLU A 89 21.32 -3.51 -2.72
CA GLU A 89 20.92 -3.62 -4.14
C GLU A 89 21.81 -4.55 -4.97
N SER A 90 23.05 -4.80 -4.53
CA SER A 90 24.03 -5.61 -5.24
C SER A 90 23.87 -7.12 -5.04
N GLU A 91 23.10 -7.55 -4.03
CA GLU A 91 22.88 -8.98 -3.75
C GLU A 91 21.37 -9.26 -3.77
N GLU A 92 20.91 -9.83 -4.88
CA GLU A 92 19.53 -10.29 -5.13
C GLU A 92 18.97 -11.25 -4.05
N SER A 93 19.77 -11.64 -3.05
CA SER A 93 19.42 -12.65 -2.07
C SER A 93 18.58 -12.13 -0.91
N ASP A 94 18.79 -10.91 -0.42
CA ASP A 94 18.29 -10.60 0.93
C ASP A 94 16.92 -9.94 0.95
N CYS A 95 16.55 -9.27 -0.15
CA CYS A 95 15.30 -8.54 -0.24
C CYS A 95 14.53 -8.86 -1.51
N ILE A 96 13.24 -9.08 -1.32
CA ILE A 96 12.37 -9.60 -2.36
C ILE A 96 11.69 -8.41 -3.02
N ALA A 97 11.90 -8.24 -4.32
CA ALA A 97 11.20 -7.23 -5.10
C ALA A 97 9.69 -7.44 -5.02
N SER A 98 8.96 -6.34 -4.89
CA SER A 98 7.51 -6.34 -4.79
C SER A 98 6.90 -6.67 -6.14
N THR A 99 5.70 -7.25 -6.11
CA THR A 99 5.02 -7.68 -7.35
C THR A 99 3.91 -6.71 -7.71
N THR A 100 3.85 -6.32 -8.97
CA THR A 100 2.74 -5.50 -9.48
C THR A 100 1.47 -6.35 -9.55
N ILE A 101 0.43 -5.97 -8.81
CA ILE A 101 -0.88 -6.62 -8.87
C ILE A 101 -1.88 -5.85 -9.74
N TYR A 102 -1.64 -4.56 -9.94
CA TYR A 102 -2.47 -3.69 -10.75
C TYR A 102 -1.62 -2.57 -11.35
N SER A 103 -1.88 -2.24 -12.61
CA SER A 103 -1.32 -1.09 -13.30
C SER A 103 -2.42 -0.43 -14.13
N GLY A 104 -2.68 0.86 -13.89
CA GLY A 104 -3.71 1.60 -14.62
C GLY A 104 -4.28 2.77 -13.83
N SER A 105 -5.49 3.20 -14.19
CA SER A 105 -6.20 4.32 -13.57
C SER A 105 -6.98 3.88 -12.33
N LEU A 106 -6.63 4.40 -11.15
CA LEU A 106 -7.45 4.23 -9.94
C LEU A 106 -8.74 5.02 -10.06
N LYS A 107 -9.87 4.33 -9.83
CA LYS A 107 -11.21 4.93 -9.95
C LYS A 107 -11.78 5.42 -8.63
N ARG A 108 -11.35 4.86 -7.49
CA ARG A 108 -12.03 5.07 -6.21
C ARG A 108 -11.07 5.17 -5.03
N VAL A 109 -11.38 6.10 -4.13
CA VAL A 109 -10.78 6.24 -2.80
C VAL A 109 -11.87 6.14 -1.75
N TYR A 110 -11.57 5.46 -0.67
CA TYR A 110 -12.41 5.37 0.52
C TYR A 110 -12.09 6.54 1.44
N ILE A 111 -13.13 7.21 1.93
CA ILE A 111 -13.02 8.32 2.88
C ILE A 111 -13.56 7.81 4.23
N PRO A 112 -12.67 7.41 5.17
CA PRO A 112 -13.09 6.73 6.39
C PRO A 112 -14.06 7.55 7.26
N TRP A 113 -13.85 8.87 7.38
CA TRP A 113 -14.66 9.73 8.25
C TRP A 113 -16.07 10.02 7.69
N GLU A 114 -16.24 9.94 6.37
CA GLU A 114 -17.55 10.07 5.72
C GLU A 114 -18.21 8.72 5.49
N ASN A 115 -17.46 7.63 5.61
CA ASN A 115 -17.86 6.29 5.20
C ASN A 115 -18.36 6.25 3.74
N THR A 116 -17.72 7.02 2.86
CA THR A 116 -18.11 7.19 1.45
C THR A 116 -16.97 6.77 0.51
N LEU A 117 -17.35 6.50 -0.74
CA LEU A 117 -16.42 6.30 -1.84
C LEU A 117 -16.44 7.55 -2.74
N SER A 118 -15.27 8.08 -3.03
CA SER A 118 -15.10 9.19 -3.96
C SER A 118 -14.28 8.76 -5.18
N ASP A 119 -14.47 9.48 -6.28
CA ASP A 119 -13.60 9.37 -7.44
C ASP A 119 -12.17 9.81 -7.06
N PHE A 120 -11.18 8.99 -7.37
CA PHE A 120 -9.81 9.25 -6.92
C PHE A 120 -9.23 10.52 -7.54
N VAL A 121 -9.47 10.78 -8.83
CA VAL A 121 -8.96 11.98 -9.51
C VAL A 121 -9.57 13.24 -8.90
N SER A 122 -10.87 13.22 -8.63
CA SER A 122 -11.59 14.33 -8.01
C SER A 122 -11.11 14.60 -6.59
N TYR A 123 -10.93 13.54 -5.80
CA TYR A 123 -10.34 13.63 -4.46
C TYR A 123 -8.91 14.19 -4.52
N ALA A 124 -8.03 13.63 -5.34
CA ALA A 124 -6.65 14.08 -5.46
C ALA A 124 -6.58 15.58 -5.82
N LYS A 125 -7.40 16.03 -6.77
CA LYS A 125 -7.50 17.44 -7.14
C LYS A 125 -7.99 18.35 -6.01
N SER A 126 -8.92 17.90 -5.17
CA SER A 126 -9.40 18.72 -4.04
C SER A 126 -8.32 18.97 -2.98
N PHE A 127 -7.32 18.10 -2.92
CA PHE A 127 -6.16 18.25 -2.04
C PHE A 127 -4.92 18.84 -2.76
N GLY A 128 -5.06 19.23 -4.03
CA GLY A 128 -3.98 19.83 -4.83
C GLY A 128 -2.95 18.81 -5.34
N TYR A 129 -3.28 17.52 -5.35
CA TYR A 129 -2.39 16.47 -5.84
C TYR A 129 -2.50 16.31 -7.36
N THR A 130 -1.35 16.14 -7.99
CA THR A 130 -1.27 15.73 -9.40
C THR A 130 -1.40 14.23 -9.49
N VAL A 131 -2.34 13.75 -10.30
CA VAL A 131 -2.49 12.31 -10.60
C VAL A 131 -1.78 12.02 -11.90
N ASN A 132 -0.62 11.39 -11.81
CA ASN A 132 0.10 10.86 -12.97
C ASN A 132 -0.32 9.41 -13.23
N GLU A 133 -0.19 8.94 -14.47
CA GLU A 133 -0.49 7.57 -14.85
C GLU A 133 0.69 6.92 -15.57
N PRO A 134 0.83 5.58 -15.51
CA PRO A 134 -0.04 4.63 -14.79
C PRO A 134 0.27 4.56 -13.29
N ILE A 135 -0.73 4.15 -12.49
CA ILE A 135 -0.57 3.88 -11.06
C ILE A 135 -0.20 2.42 -10.87
N TYR A 136 0.93 2.15 -10.19
CA TYR A 136 1.38 0.81 -9.87
C TYR A 136 0.98 0.44 -8.45
N ILE A 137 0.14 -0.58 -8.31
CA ILE A 137 -0.17 -1.16 -7.00
C ILE A 137 0.70 -2.38 -6.79
N CYS A 138 1.53 -2.30 -5.76
CA CYS A 138 2.55 -3.25 -5.41
C CYS A 138 2.09 -4.09 -4.23
N ARG A 139 2.19 -5.40 -4.37
CA ARG A 139 2.02 -6.35 -3.28
C ARG A 139 3.34 -6.45 -2.52
N ILE A 140 3.28 -6.07 -1.25
CA ILE A 140 4.35 -6.17 -0.26
C ILE A 140 4.05 -7.40 0.58
N GLN A 141 4.88 -8.44 0.46
CA GLN A 141 4.71 -9.66 1.23
C GLN A 141 4.82 -9.37 2.73
N ASN A 142 3.84 -9.81 3.50
CA ASN A 142 3.89 -9.72 4.95
C ASN A 142 4.96 -10.69 5.48
N VAL A 143 5.69 -10.32 6.53
CA VAL A 143 6.71 -11.18 7.15
C VAL A 143 6.13 -12.49 7.70
N CYS A 144 4.83 -12.48 8.06
CA CYS A 144 4.02 -13.67 8.34
C CYS A 144 4.03 -14.70 7.19
N SER A 145 4.04 -14.22 5.95
CA SER A 145 3.83 -15.03 4.75
C SER A 145 5.10 -15.76 4.32
N PHE A 146 6.24 -15.54 4.98
CA PHE A 146 7.47 -16.29 4.72
C PHE A 146 7.37 -17.72 5.27
N LYS A 147 7.86 -18.71 4.52
CA LYS A 147 7.82 -20.12 4.97
C LYS A 147 8.71 -20.30 6.20
N GLY A 148 8.18 -20.94 7.25
CA GLY A 148 8.89 -21.18 8.53
C GLY A 148 8.60 -20.16 9.64
N SER A 149 7.53 -19.35 9.48
CA SER A 149 7.36 -18.03 10.12
C SER A 149 6.12 -17.80 11.00
N SER A 150 5.60 -18.83 11.65
CA SER A 150 4.46 -18.63 12.57
C SER A 150 4.76 -17.61 13.69
N ASN A 151 6.05 -17.43 14.04
CA ASN A 151 6.45 -16.55 15.14
C ASN A 151 6.74 -15.10 14.70
N LEU A 152 6.86 -14.81 13.40
CA LEU A 152 7.17 -13.44 12.94
C LEU A 152 5.92 -12.61 12.69
N CYS A 153 4.71 -13.16 12.86
CA CYS A 153 3.48 -12.40 12.68
C CYS A 153 3.30 -11.22 13.64
N ASN A 154 4.05 -11.21 14.74
CA ASN A 154 4.09 -10.09 15.66
C ASN A 154 5.14 -9.02 15.27
N GLN A 155 5.96 -9.30 14.27
CA GLN A 155 7.00 -8.40 13.79
C GLN A 155 6.48 -7.42 12.75
N ASN A 156 7.26 -6.36 12.55
CA ASN A 156 6.99 -5.34 11.57
C ASN A 156 7.51 -5.80 10.20
N THR A 157 6.72 -5.59 9.13
CA THR A 157 7.23 -5.73 7.76
C THR A 157 8.03 -4.48 7.44
N LEU A 158 9.33 -4.63 7.16
CA LEU A 158 10.18 -3.55 6.71
C LEU A 158 10.25 -3.58 5.18
N ALA A 159 10.03 -2.43 4.54
CA ALA A 159 10.19 -2.27 3.10
C ALA A 159 11.11 -1.10 2.76
N LYS A 160 11.93 -1.32 1.74
CA LYS A 160 12.79 -0.35 1.09
C LYS A 160 12.10 0.15 -0.18
N ILE A 161 12.09 1.45 -0.40
CA ILE A 161 11.60 2.07 -1.63
C ILE A 161 12.72 2.91 -2.22
N SER A 162 13.24 2.52 -3.38
CA SER A 162 14.20 3.32 -4.13
C SER A 162 13.44 4.38 -4.95
N LEU A 163 13.72 5.67 -4.70
CA LEU A 163 13.04 6.79 -5.33
C LEU A 163 13.93 7.38 -6.44
N PRO A 164 13.71 7.05 -7.72
CA PRO A 164 14.50 7.63 -8.81
C PRO A 164 14.30 9.15 -8.91
N GLY A 165 15.35 9.85 -9.36
CA GLY A 165 15.33 11.30 -9.56
C GLY A 165 15.73 12.10 -8.31
N ASN A 166 15.14 13.29 -8.13
CA ASN A 166 15.39 14.19 -7.01
C ASN A 166 14.07 14.46 -6.25
N PRO A 167 13.50 13.43 -5.60
CA PRO A 167 12.16 13.52 -5.03
C PRO A 167 12.11 14.61 -3.95
N SER A 168 11.06 15.44 -3.98
CA SER A 168 10.84 16.47 -2.95
C SER A 168 9.89 15.99 -1.85
N TYR A 169 9.04 15.03 -2.19
CA TYR A 169 8.17 14.31 -1.28
C TYR A 169 8.01 12.87 -1.75
N ALA A 170 7.55 12.02 -0.85
CA ALA A 170 7.00 10.71 -1.20
C ALA A 170 5.60 10.58 -0.61
N ARG A 171 4.66 10.11 -1.42
CA ARG A 171 3.30 9.82 -0.99
C ARG A 171 3.00 8.34 -1.17
N ILE A 172 2.62 7.70 -0.08
CA ILE A 172 2.35 6.27 0.01
C ILE A 172 0.85 6.08 0.20
N TYR A 173 0.22 5.47 -0.79
CA TYR A 173 -1.18 5.11 -0.76
C TYR A 173 -1.29 3.66 -0.29
N THR A 174 -2.04 3.41 0.79
CA THR A 174 -2.42 2.04 1.14
C THR A 174 -3.69 1.68 0.40
N VAL A 175 -3.76 0.43 -0.04
CA VAL A 175 -4.84 -0.08 -0.88
C VAL A 175 -5.43 -1.33 -0.25
N ALA A 176 -6.76 -1.39 -0.21
CA ALA A 176 -7.50 -2.61 0.05
C ALA A 176 -8.09 -3.16 -1.25
N MET A 177 -7.98 -4.48 -1.44
CA MET A 177 -8.54 -5.18 -2.59
C MET A 177 -9.87 -5.81 -2.20
N TYR A 178 -10.99 -5.33 -2.77
CA TYR A 178 -12.31 -5.93 -2.60
C TYR A 178 -12.86 -6.38 -3.94
N SER A 179 -13.16 -7.68 -4.09
CA SER A 179 -13.63 -8.27 -5.35
C SER A 179 -12.76 -7.87 -6.56
N ASN A 180 -11.44 -7.97 -6.40
CA ASN A 180 -10.41 -7.58 -7.39
C ASN A 180 -10.41 -6.10 -7.80
N THR A 181 -11.13 -5.24 -7.07
CA THR A 181 -11.11 -3.79 -7.28
C THR A 181 -10.24 -3.13 -6.20
N PRO A 182 -9.24 -2.32 -6.57
CA PRO A 182 -8.43 -1.57 -5.61
C PRO A 182 -9.19 -0.35 -5.07
N TYR A 183 -9.09 -0.13 -3.77
CA TYR A 183 -9.59 1.05 -3.07
C TYR A 183 -8.47 1.64 -2.22
N ILE A 184 -8.14 2.91 -2.41
CA ILE A 184 -7.23 3.60 -1.49
C ILE A 184 -7.93 3.79 -0.15
N ILE A 185 -7.30 3.38 0.94
CA ILE A 185 -7.86 3.45 2.30
C ILE A 185 -7.12 4.43 3.22
N SER A 186 -5.87 4.76 2.90
CA SER A 186 -5.12 5.81 3.58
C SER A 186 -4.01 6.35 2.68
N ILE A 187 -3.56 7.56 2.99
CA ILE A 187 -2.50 8.26 2.27
C ILE A 187 -1.54 8.81 3.30
N TYR A 188 -0.26 8.49 3.17
CA TYR A 188 0.82 8.99 4.00
C TYR A 188 1.74 9.83 3.13
N GLU A 189 2.03 11.06 3.54
CA GLU A 189 2.93 11.95 2.81
C GLU A 189 4.11 12.33 3.70
N VAL A 190 5.30 12.35 3.12
CA VAL A 190 6.52 12.82 3.78
C VAL A 190 7.26 13.78 2.87
N SER A 191 7.71 14.89 3.46
CA SER A 191 8.67 15.77 2.81
C SER A 191 10.07 15.19 2.94
N LEU A 192 10.80 15.14 1.83
CA LEU A 192 12.13 14.53 1.74
C LEU A 192 13.25 15.60 1.72
N ARG A 193 12.90 16.87 1.96
CA ARG A 193 13.83 18.02 1.97
C ARG A 193 13.68 18.87 3.22
#